data_AF-A0A1B9YL93-F1
#
_entry.id   AF-A0A1B9YL93-F1
#
_cell.length_a   1.000
_cell.length_b   1.000
_cell.length_c   1.000
_cell.angle_alpha   90.00
_cell.angle_beta   90.00
_cell.angle_gamma   90.00
#
_symmetry.space_group_name_H-M   'P 1'
#
loop_
_entity.id
_entity.type
_entity.pdbx_description
1 polymer ?
#
loop_
_entity_poly.entity_id
_entity_poly.type
_entity_poly.pdbx_seq_one_letter_code
_entity_poly.pdbx_strand_id
1 'polypeptide(L)' 'MALLGQDYERPSGETAWSILDAAHDLGDTVTVDACRRVIDADLRGDTPATSDMAVLSAFFG' A
#
# COMPACT_ATOMS: atom_id res chain seq x y z
N MET A 1 -31.84 -2.32 1.40
CA MET A 1 -30.73 -3.18 0.94
C MET A 1 -29.45 -2.42 1.23
N ALA A 2 -28.80 -2.75 2.34
CA ALA A 2 -27.58 -2.09 2.79
C ALA A 2 -26.60 -3.20 3.18
N LEU A 3 -25.60 -3.41 2.33
CA LEU A 3 -24.38 -4.16 2.59
C LEU A 3 -23.39 -3.72 1.49
N LEU A 4 -23.11 -2.42 1.43
CA LEU A 4 -21.80 -1.96 0.98
C LEU A 4 -20.87 -2.41 2.09
N GLY A 5 -20.37 -3.65 1.93
CA GLY A 5 -19.37 -4.23 2.80
C GLY A 5 -18.25 -3.22 2.96
N GLN A 6 -17.88 -3.00 4.20
CA GLN A 6 -16.79 -2.15 4.60
C GLN A 6 -15.49 -2.80 4.12
N ASP A 7 -15.13 -2.63 2.84
CA ASP A 7 -13.76 -2.89 2.36
C ASP A 7 -12.77 -1.81 2.88
N TYR A 8 -13.23 -0.95 3.79
CA TYR A 8 -12.50 0.15 4.40
C TYR A 8 -11.49 -0.27 5.48
N GLU A 9 -11.38 -1.57 5.79
CA GLU A 9 -10.46 -2.10 6.81
C GLU A 9 -9.21 -2.78 6.25
N ARG A 10 -8.95 -2.70 4.94
CA ARG A 10 -7.62 -2.97 4.37
C ARG A 10 -7.09 -1.78 3.56
N PRO A 11 -6.93 -0.59 4.20
CA PRO A 11 -6.40 0.60 3.53
C PRO A 11 -4.97 0.40 2.98
N SER A 12 -4.26 -0.67 3.37
CA SER A 12 -2.90 -0.94 2.90
C SER A 12 -2.83 -1.31 1.41
N GLY A 13 -3.78 -2.09 0.88
CA GLY A 13 -3.71 -2.62 -0.48
C GLY A 13 -3.97 -1.55 -1.54
N GLU A 14 -5.14 -0.90 -1.51
CA GLU A 14 -5.52 0.11 -2.50
C GLU A 14 -4.58 1.32 -2.48
N THR A 15 -4.19 1.78 -1.29
CA THR A 15 -3.31 2.93 -1.13
C THR A 15 -1.92 2.63 -1.66
N ALA A 16 -1.40 1.40 -1.47
CA ALA A 16 -0.10 1.00 -2.01
C ALA A 16 -0.07 1.06 -3.54
N TRP A 17 -1.17 0.76 -4.24
CA TRP A 17 -1.24 0.90 -5.70
C TRP A 17 -1.17 2.35 -6.15
N SER A 18 -1.86 3.27 -5.46
CA SER A 18 -1.79 4.70 -5.77
C SER A 18 -0.40 5.29 -5.49
N ILE A 19 0.23 4.91 -4.37
CA ILE A 19 1.59 5.35 -4.04
C ILE A 19 2.60 4.75 -5.03
N LEU A 20 2.43 3.49 -5.44
CA LEU A 20 3.33 2.83 -6.39
C LEU A 20 3.44 3.60 -7.71
N ASP A 21 2.30 4.05 -8.25
CA ASP A 21 2.23 4.85 -9.48
C ASP A 21 2.99 6.18 -9.30
N ALA A 22 2.67 6.93 -8.25
CA ALA A 22 3.32 8.21 -7.94
C ALA A 22 4.83 8.07 -7.67
N ALA A 23 5.25 7.02 -6.96
CA ALA A 23 6.66 6.73 -6.69
C ALA A 23 7.42 6.35 -7.96
N HIS A 24 6.76 5.66 -8.91
CA HIS A 24 7.35 5.33 -10.20
C HIS A 24 7.58 6.59 -11.05
N ASP A 25 6.60 7.50 -11.09
CA ASP A 25 6.73 8.80 -11.76
C ASP A 25 7.84 9.68 -11.14
N LEU A 26 8.02 9.61 -9.82
CA LEU A 26 9.09 10.32 -9.10
C LEU A 26 10.47 9.67 -9.26
N GLY A 27 10.52 8.39 -9.64
CA GLY A 27 11.75 7.59 -9.63
C GLY A 27 12.19 7.16 -8.22
N ASP A 28 11.30 7.20 -7.22
CA ASP A 28 11.57 6.74 -5.86
C ASP A 28 11.53 5.21 -5.77
N THR A 29 12.67 4.61 -6.08
CA THR A 29 12.84 3.15 -6.05
C THR A 29 12.63 2.53 -4.66
N VAL A 30 12.87 3.27 -3.58
CA VAL A 30 12.71 2.76 -2.20
C VAL A 30 11.23 2.59 -1.89
N THR A 31 10.43 3.60 -2.21
CA THR A 31 8.97 3.55 -2.03
C THR A 31 8.33 2.53 -2.99
N VAL A 32 8.81 2.42 -4.23
CA VAL A 32 8.34 1.39 -5.18
C VAL A 32 8.52 -0.02 -4.62
N ASP A 33 9.68 -0.33 -4.04
CA ASP A 33 9.96 -1.64 -3.43
C ASP A 33 9.07 -1.91 -2.21
N ALA A 34 8.87 -0.90 -1.36
CA ALA A 34 7.98 -1.01 -0.21
C ALA A 34 6.52 -1.27 -0.65
N CYS A 35 6.00 -0.52 -1.62
CA CYS A 35 4.65 -0.71 -2.15
C CYS A 35 4.46 -2.13 -2.71
N ARG A 36 5.43 -2.64 -3.47
CA ARG A 36 5.36 -4.01 -4.02
C ARG A 36 5.28 -5.07 -2.92
N ARG A 37 6.00 -4.90 -1.82
CA ARG A 37 5.92 -5.81 -0.65
C ARG A 37 4.58 -5.73 0.07
N VAL A 38 4.03 -4.52 0.25
CA VAL A 38 2.69 -4.33 0.83
C VAL A 38 1.61 -4.99 -0.03
N ILE A 39 1.67 -4.80 -1.34
CA ILE A 39 0.74 -5.40 -2.31
C ILE A 39 0.87 -6.92 -2.31
N ASP A 40 2.08 -7.48 -2.34
CA ASP A 40 2.27 -8.94 -2.28
C ASP A 40 1.71 -9.54 -0.99
N ALA A 41 1.94 -8.90 0.16
CA ALA A 41 1.35 -9.33 1.43
C ALA A 41 -0.19 -9.27 1.39
N ASP A 42 -0.76 -8.17 0.89
CA ASP A 42 -2.21 -7.99 0.78
C ASP A 42 -2.87 -9.05 -0.11
N LEU A 43 -2.26 -9.33 -1.28
CA LEU A 43 -2.71 -10.36 -2.22
C LEU A 43 -2.63 -11.78 -1.64
N ARG A 44 -1.69 -12.03 -0.74
CA ARG A 44 -1.57 -13.30 -0.01
C ARG A 44 -2.52 -13.40 1.18
N GLY A 45 -3.16 -12.29 1.57
CA GLY A 45 -3.93 -12.19 2.81
C GLY A 45 -3.05 -12.12 4.07
N ASP A 46 -1.76 -11.84 3.90
CA ASP A 46 -0.80 -11.60 4.98
C ASP A 46 -0.83 -10.14 5.45
N THR A 47 -0.29 -9.91 6.64
CA THR A 47 -0.12 -8.55 7.17
C THR A 47 1.19 -7.94 6.63
N PRO A 48 1.15 -6.76 5.99
CA PRO A 48 2.35 -6.07 5.53
C PRO A 48 3.34 -5.79 6.66
N ALA A 49 4.63 -5.77 6.35
CA ALA A 49 5.64 -5.43 7.34
C ALA A 49 5.49 -3.97 7.82
N THR A 50 5.62 -3.73 9.12
CA THR A 50 5.51 -2.39 9.72
C THR A 50 6.51 -1.41 9.11
N SER A 51 7.71 -1.88 8.77
CA SER A 51 8.73 -1.05 8.11
C SER A 51 8.29 -0.58 6.72
N ASP A 52 7.61 -1.43 5.94
CA ASP A 52 7.11 -1.05 4.62
C ASP A 52 5.94 -0.06 4.77
N MET A 53 5.02 -0.30 5.71
CA MET A 53 3.94 0.64 6.02
C MET A 53 4.45 2.01 6.47
N ALA A 54 5.58 2.07 7.19
CA ALA A 54 6.21 3.32 7.58
C ALA A 54 6.75 4.10 6.38
N VAL A 55 7.30 3.42 5.36
CA VAL A 55 7.74 4.05 4.11
C VAL A 55 6.55 4.66 3.37
N LEU A 56 5.47 3.91 3.22
CA LEU A 56 4.24 4.41 2.59
C LEU A 56 3.64 5.61 3.35
N SER A 57 3.68 5.58 4.68
CA SER A 57 3.20 6.69 5.51
C SER A 57 4.07 7.94 5.36
N ALA A 58 5.38 7.76 5.18
CA ALA A 58 6.32 8.85 4.98
C ALA A 58 6.23 9.49 3.59
N PHE A 59 5.71 8.77 2.59
CA PHE A 59 5.55 9.29 1.23
C PHE A 59 4.58 10.50 1.14
N PHE A 60 3.61 10.58 2.05
CA PHE A 60 2.66 11.70 2.14
C PHE A 60 3.09 12.81 3.11
N GLY A 61 4.23 12.63 3.80
CA GLY A 61 4.71 13.49 4.88
C GLY A 61 5.48 14.73 4.41
#